data_AF-A0A6J2L7R4-F1
#
_entry.id   AF-A0A6J2L7R4-F1
#
_cell.length_a   1.000
_cell.length_b   1.000
_cell.length_c   1.000
_cell.angle_alpha   90.00
_cell.angle_beta   90.00
_cell.angle_gamma   90.00
#
_symmetry.space_group_name_H-M   'P 1'
#
loop_
_entity.id
_entity.type
_entity.pdbx_description
1 polymer ?
#
loop_
_entity_poly.entity_id
_entity_poly.type
_entity_poly.pdbx_seq_one_letter_code
_entity_poly.pdbx_strand_id
1 'polypeptide(L)'
;MERVSGLLSWTLSRVLWLSGLFERGTARQPRIMEEKALEVYDLIRTIRDPEKPNTLEELEVVTESCVEVQEINEEDYLVIIRFTPTVPHCSLATLIGLCLRVKLQRCLPFKHKSTSR
;
A
#
# COMPACT_ATOMS: atom_id res chain seq x y z
N MET A 1 -27.76 17.80 30.81
CA MET A 1 -28.68 16.91 30.05
C MET A 1 -28.17 16.84 28.61
N GLU A 2 -27.20 15.98 28.30
CA GLU A 2 -26.67 15.85 26.92
C GLU A 2 -26.40 14.36 26.61
N ARG A 3 -27.45 13.62 26.24
CA ARG A 3 -27.36 12.23 25.74
C ARG A 3 -28.29 12.00 24.54
N VAL A 4 -28.35 12.96 23.61
CA VAL A 4 -29.28 12.87 22.46
C VAL A 4 -28.61 13.11 21.08
N SER A 5 -27.31 13.44 21.02
CA SER A 5 -26.65 13.73 19.73
C SER A 5 -26.33 12.49 18.86
N GLY A 6 -26.16 11.31 19.47
CA GLY A 6 -25.71 10.10 18.77
C GLY A 6 -26.74 9.49 17.81
N LEU A 7 -28.03 9.53 18.17
CA LEU A 7 -29.08 8.95 17.33
C LEU A 7 -29.36 9.79 16.08
N LEU A 8 -29.26 11.12 16.18
CA LEU A 8 -29.45 12.01 15.04
C LEU A 8 -28.30 11.89 14.05
N SER A 9 -27.06 11.70 14.52
CA SER A 9 -25.91 11.47 13.63
C SER A 9 -26.06 10.19 12.80
N TRP A 10 -26.52 9.09 13.41
CA TRP A 10 -26.72 7.82 12.71
C TRP A 10 -27.90 7.86 11.74
N THR A 11 -29.01 8.50 12.11
CA THR A 11 -30.16 8.63 11.21
C THR A 11 -29.86 9.58 10.06
N LEU A 12 -29.14 10.68 10.31
CA LEU A 12 -28.68 11.59 9.26
C LEU A 12 -27.69 10.90 8.32
N SER A 13 -26.72 10.16 8.86
CA SER A 13 -25.77 9.36 8.06
C SER A 13 -26.50 8.33 7.18
N ARG A 14 -27.50 7.65 7.73
CA ARG A 14 -28.28 6.63 7.02
C ARG A 14 -29.24 7.22 6.00
N VAL A 15 -29.82 8.39 6.27
CA VAL A 15 -30.65 9.13 5.31
C VAL A 15 -29.78 9.69 4.19
N LEU A 16 -28.62 10.29 4.49
CA LEU A 16 -27.64 10.74 3.50
C LEU A 16 -27.16 9.60 2.59
N TRP A 17 -26.97 8.40 3.16
CA TRP A 17 -26.62 7.18 2.42
C TRP A 17 -27.74 6.76 1.45
N LEU A 18 -29.00 6.75 1.92
CA LEU A 18 -30.16 6.42 1.09
C LEU A 18 -30.51 7.50 0.05
N SER A 19 -30.04 8.75 0.25
CA SER A 19 -30.35 9.88 -0.63
C SER A 19 -29.37 10.03 -1.81
N GLY A 20 -28.33 9.19 -1.90
CA GLY A 20 -27.30 9.30 -2.95
C GLY A 20 -26.42 10.56 -2.86
N LEU A 21 -26.57 11.39 -1.82
CA LEU A 21 -25.77 12.61 -1.65
C LEU A 21 -24.31 12.33 -1.22
N PHE A 22 -23.98 11.10 -0.87
CA PHE A 22 -22.62 10.65 -0.53
C PHE A 22 -21.90 9.92 -1.70
N GLU A 23 -22.32 10.09 -2.95
CA GLU A 23 -21.63 9.49 -4.10
C GLU A 23 -20.40 10.28 -4.60
N ARG A 24 -19.87 11.22 -3.80
CA ARG A 24 -18.75 12.07 -4.23
C ARG A 24 -17.36 11.53 -3.86
N GLY A 25 -17.28 10.44 -3.09
CA GLY A 25 -16.02 9.89 -2.57
C GLY A 25 -15.42 8.73 -3.38
N THR A 26 -16.25 7.82 -3.89
CA THR A 26 -15.80 6.49 -4.36
C THR A 26 -14.96 6.52 -5.64
N ALA A 27 -15.17 7.49 -6.54
CA ALA A 27 -14.40 7.62 -7.78
C ALA A 27 -12.98 8.17 -7.59
N ARG A 28 -12.70 8.83 -6.44
CA ARG A 28 -11.37 9.40 -6.13
C ARG A 28 -10.42 8.38 -5.52
N GLN A 29 -10.95 7.46 -4.71
CA GLN A 29 -10.19 6.42 -4.03
C GLN A 29 -9.25 5.60 -4.95
N PRO A 30 -9.70 5.04 -6.10
CA PRO A 30 -8.86 4.14 -6.89
C PRO A 30 -7.62 4.84 -7.46
N ARG A 31 -7.73 6.12 -7.87
CA ARG A 31 -6.61 6.89 -8.40
C ARG A 31 -5.54 7.20 -7.34
N ILE A 32 -5.96 7.46 -6.10
CA ILE A 32 -5.04 7.73 -4.98
C ILE A 32 -4.25 6.47 -4.64
N MET A 33 -4.88 5.29 -4.70
CA MET A 33 -4.19 4.02 -4.40
C MET A 33 -3.15 3.67 -5.49
N GLU A 34 -3.50 3.94 -6.75
CA GLU A 34 -2.58 3.78 -7.90
C GLU A 34 -1.36 4.71 -7.78
N GLU A 35 -1.57 5.99 -7.46
CA GLU A 35 -0.48 6.95 -7.24
C GLU A 35 0.47 6.49 -6.12
N LYS A 36 -0.08 6.03 -4.99
CA LYS A 36 0.72 5.47 -3.88
C LYS A 36 1.46 4.20 -4.27
N ALA A 37 0.88 3.35 -5.12
CA ALA A 37 1.57 2.16 -5.60
C ALA A 37 2.79 2.52 -6.46
N LEU A 38 2.67 3.55 -7.30
CA LEU A 38 3.79 4.09 -8.08
C LEU A 38 4.88 4.67 -7.17
N GLU A 39 4.52 5.44 -6.12
CA GLU A 39 5.48 5.94 -5.12
C GLU A 39 6.24 4.79 -4.44
N VAL A 40 5.54 3.72 -4.06
CA VAL A 40 6.16 2.53 -3.47
C VAL A 40 7.10 1.87 -4.48
N TYR A 41 6.67 1.70 -5.72
CA TYR A 41 7.49 1.10 -6.79
C TYR A 41 8.79 1.88 -7.02
N ASP A 42 8.71 3.20 -7.14
CA ASP A 42 9.87 4.07 -7.35
C ASP A 42 10.92 3.95 -6.25
N LEU A 43 10.50 3.68 -5.02
CA LEU A 43 11.41 3.47 -3.89
C LEU A 43 12.10 2.11 -3.92
N ILE A 44 11.42 1.06 -4.37
CA ILE A 44 11.91 -0.32 -4.29
C ILE A 44 12.67 -0.76 -5.55
N ARG A 45 12.36 -0.19 -6.72
CA ARG A 45 12.94 -0.59 -8.01
C ARG A 45 14.46 -0.46 -8.05
N THR A 46 15.03 0.51 -7.31
CA THR A 46 16.47 0.76 -7.26
C THR A 46 17.22 -0.02 -6.17
N ILE A 47 16.54 -0.87 -5.38
CA ILE A 47 17.22 -1.74 -4.42
C ILE A 47 18.14 -2.68 -5.21
N ARG A 48 19.37 -2.88 -4.74
CA ARG A 48 20.28 -3.85 -5.35
C ARG A 48 20.02 -5.24 -4.83
N ASP A 49 20.12 -6.22 -5.71
CA ASP A 49 20.06 -7.62 -5.34
C ASP A 49 21.25 -7.96 -4.41
N PRO A 50 21.05 -8.79 -3.37
CA PRO A 50 22.12 -9.13 -2.42
C PRO A 50 23.25 -9.98 -3.05
N GLU A 51 23.01 -10.64 -4.19
CA GLU A 51 23.97 -11.51 -4.87
C GLU A 51 24.42 -10.97 -6.23
N LYS A 52 23.64 -10.08 -6.86
CA LYS A 52 23.93 -9.49 -8.16
C LYS A 52 24.21 -7.98 -8.04
N PRO A 53 25.05 -7.40 -8.92
CA PRO A 53 25.31 -5.95 -8.91
C PRO A 53 24.11 -5.11 -9.41
N ASN A 54 23.09 -5.76 -9.98
CA ASN A 54 21.91 -5.17 -10.60
C ASN A 54 20.83 -4.79 -9.59
N THR A 55 19.90 -3.94 -10.03
CA THR A 55 18.72 -3.60 -9.24
C THR A 55 17.64 -4.68 -9.32
N LEU A 56 16.67 -4.64 -8.40
CA LEU A 56 15.53 -5.56 -8.42
C LEU A 56 14.66 -5.39 -9.68
N GLU A 57 14.58 -4.17 -10.23
CA GLU A 57 13.89 -3.89 -11.49
C GLU A 57 14.63 -4.47 -12.70
N GLU A 58 15.95 -4.28 -12.79
CA GLU A 58 16.78 -4.83 -13.87
C GLU A 58 16.73 -6.36 -13.92
N LEU A 59 16.45 -7.01 -12.79
CA LEU A 59 16.34 -8.46 -12.66
C LEU A 59 14.89 -8.97 -12.69
N GLU A 60 13.92 -8.09 -12.96
CA GLU A 60 12.48 -8.41 -12.97
C GLU A 60 11.97 -9.03 -11.65
N VAL A 61 12.69 -8.84 -10.54
CA VAL A 61 12.30 -9.29 -9.21
C VAL A 61 11.06 -8.53 -8.73
N VAL A 62 11.00 -7.24 -9.06
CA VAL A 62 9.85 -6.35 -8.79
C VAL A 62 9.42 -5.64 -10.08
N THR A 63 8.12 -5.43 -10.23
CA THR A 63 7.48 -4.72 -11.34
C THR A 63 6.36 -3.84 -10.82
N GLU A 64 5.88 -2.87 -11.59
CA GLU A 64 4.78 -1.98 -11.14
C GLU A 64 3.54 -2.77 -10.71
N SER A 65 3.18 -3.82 -11.47
CA SER A 65 2.01 -4.67 -11.21
C SER A 65 2.15 -5.56 -9.96
N CYS A 66 3.36 -5.68 -9.41
CA CYS A 66 3.63 -6.48 -8.23
C CYS A 66 3.33 -5.71 -6.93
N VAL A 67 3.11 -4.40 -7.03
CA VAL A 67 2.80 -3.50 -5.91
C VAL A 67 1.31 -3.21 -5.88
N GLU A 68 0.72 -3.32 -4.70
CA GLU A 68 -0.68 -2.99 -4.47
C GLU A 68 -0.82 -2.25 -3.14
N VAL A 69 -1.63 -1.19 -3.11
CA VAL A 69 -1.88 -0.38 -1.92
C VAL A 69 -3.37 -0.39 -1.63
N GLN A 70 -3.72 -0.71 -0.39
CA GLN A 70 -5.09 -0.72 0.11
C GLN A 70 -5.22 0.25 1.28
N GLU A 71 -6.32 0.98 1.35
CA GLU A 71 -6.67 1.82 2.49
C GLU A 71 -7.24 0.95 3.62
N ILE A 72 -6.64 1.02 4.81
CA ILE A 72 -7.17 0.35 6.02
C ILE A 72 -8.08 1.32 6.78
N ASN A 73 -7.61 2.55 6.97
CA ASN A 73 -8.31 3.67 7.60
C ASN A 73 -7.89 4.99 6.89
N GLU A 74 -8.52 6.11 7.23
CA GLU A 74 -8.33 7.43 6.58
C GLU A 74 -6.85 7.89 6.41
N GLU A 75 -5.90 7.36 7.20
CA GLU A 75 -4.46 7.68 7.11
C GLU A 75 -3.54 6.44 7.23
N ASP A 76 -4.06 5.21 7.16
CA ASP A 76 -3.26 3.99 7.35
C ASP A 76 -3.45 3.05 6.16
N TYR A 77 -2.34 2.60 5.57
CA TYR A 77 -2.33 1.86 4.31
C TYR A 77 -1.68 0.48 4.44
N LEU A 78 -2.22 -0.50 3.75
CA LEU A 78 -1.60 -1.81 3.56
C LEU A 78 -0.87 -1.81 2.21
N VAL A 79 0.44 -1.97 2.23
CA VAL A 79 1.29 -2.14 1.06
C VAL A 79 1.58 -3.63 0.88
N ILE A 80 1.15 -4.19 -0.24
CA ILE A 80 1.37 -5.59 -0.62
C ILE A 80 2.37 -5.59 -1.77
N ILE A 81 3.50 -6.27 -1.58
CA ILE A 81 4.53 -6.44 -2.61
C ILE A 81 4.67 -7.93 -2.90
N ARG A 82 4.46 -8.31 -4.14
CA ARG A 82 4.76 -9.65 -4.66
C ARG A 82 6.12 -9.59 -5.33
N PHE A 83 7.03 -10.53 -5.07
CA PHE A 83 8.31 -10.53 -5.76
C PHE A 83 8.81 -11.94 -6.06
N THR A 84 9.61 -12.08 -7.10
CA THR A 84 10.18 -13.37 -7.49
C THR A 84 11.70 -13.30 -7.34
N PRO A 85 12.31 -14.05 -6.40
CA PRO A 85 13.76 -14.03 -6.24
C PRO A 85 14.45 -14.55 -7.52
N THR A 86 15.64 -14.02 -7.81
CA THR A 86 16.44 -14.41 -8.99
C THR A 86 16.82 -15.88 -9.01
N VAL A 87 16.96 -16.49 -7.83
CA VAL A 87 17.22 -17.91 -7.62
C VAL A 87 16.35 -18.47 -6.49
N PRO A 88 15.88 -19.72 -6.58
CA PRO A 88 15.00 -20.32 -5.58
C PRO A 88 15.78 -20.83 -4.37
N HIS A 89 16.46 -19.91 -3.67
CA HIS A 89 17.06 -20.16 -2.36
C HIS A 89 16.23 -19.42 -1.28
N CYS A 90 15.76 -20.16 -0.26
CA CYS A 90 14.87 -19.61 0.76
C CYS A 90 15.47 -18.40 1.53
N SER A 91 16.80 -18.33 1.63
CA SER A 91 17.52 -17.21 2.26
C SER A 91 17.39 -15.91 1.47
N LEU A 92 17.47 -15.97 0.14
CA LEU A 92 17.47 -14.80 -0.73
C LEU A 92 16.10 -14.10 -0.71
N ALA A 93 15.01 -14.88 -0.73
CA ALA A 93 13.67 -14.34 -0.55
C ALA A 93 13.52 -13.59 0.78
N THR A 94 14.08 -14.13 1.86
CA THR A 94 14.06 -13.47 3.18
C THR A 94 14.84 -12.16 3.16
N LEU A 95 16.04 -12.15 2.56
CA LEU A 95 16.87 -10.94 2.46
C LEU A 95 16.21 -9.84 1.64
N ILE A 96 15.64 -10.19 0.47
CA ILE A 96 14.91 -9.24 -0.37
C ILE A 96 13.71 -8.66 0.41
N GLY A 97 12.92 -9.51 1.08
CA GLY A 97 11.80 -9.06 1.92
C GLY A 97 12.23 -8.09 3.03
N LEU A 98 13.38 -8.34 3.68
CA LEU A 98 13.95 -7.44 4.67
C LEU A 98 14.42 -6.11 4.06
N CYS A 99 15.08 -6.14 2.90
CA CYS A 99 15.49 -4.94 2.16
C CYS A 99 14.28 -4.07 1.80
N LEU A 100 13.22 -4.67 1.27
CA LEU A 100 11.96 -3.98 0.95
C LEU A 100 11.37 -3.31 2.20
N ARG A 101 11.24 -4.06 3.30
CA ARG A 101 10.69 -3.54 4.56
C ARG A 101 11.49 -2.35 5.09
N VAL A 102 12.82 -2.47 5.14
CA VAL A 102 13.69 -1.40 5.65
C VAL A 102 13.65 -0.18 4.74
N LYS A 103 13.62 -0.36 3.42
CA LYS A 103 13.54 0.74 2.45
C LYS A 103 12.23 1.52 2.61
N LEU A 104 11.09 0.83 2.67
CA LEU A 104 9.79 1.48 2.86
C LEU A 104 9.68 2.18 4.21
N GLN A 105 10.16 1.54 5.29
CA GLN A 105 10.14 2.14 6.62
C GLN A 105 10.94 3.46 6.70
N ARG A 106 12.00 3.60 5.89
CA ARG A 106 12.87 4.80 5.90
C ARG A 106 12.42 5.89 4.95
N CYS A 107 11.80 5.52 3.83
CA CYS A 107 11.59 6.44 2.71
C CYS A 107 10.12 6.77 2.43
N LEU A 108 9.17 5.94 2.88
CA LEU A 108 7.75 6.16 2.58
C LEU A 108 7.16 7.21 3.55
N PRO A 109 6.54 8.30 3.07
CA PRO A 109 6.16 9.44 3.91
C PRO A 109 4.84 9.24 4.68
N PHE A 110 4.11 8.14 4.45
CA PHE A 110 2.83 7.86 5.08
C PHE A 110 2.87 6.62 5.98
N LYS A 111 1.95 6.57 6.95
CA LYS A 111 1.80 5.42 7.85
C LYS A 111 1.32 4.22 7.05
N HIS A 112 2.02 3.11 7.20
CA HIS A 112 1.71 1.91 6.45
C HIS A 112 2.11 0.65 7.18
N LYS A 113 1.47 -0.45 6.79
CA LYS A 113 1.92 -1.82 7.04
C LYS A 113 2.34 -2.42 5.72
N SER A 114 3.55 -2.99 5.66
CA SER A 114 4.04 -3.66 4.45
C SER A 114 4.03 -5.17 4.63
N THR A 115 3.54 -5.91 3.63
CA THR A 115 3.69 -7.37 3.52
C THR A 115 4.35 -7.71 2.19
N SER A 116 5.43 -8.48 2.25
CA SER A 116 6.14 -8.98 1.07
C SER A 116 5.90 -10.49 0.96
N ARG A 117 5.48 -10.97 -0.20
CA ARG A 117 5.18 -12.39 -0.46
C ARG A 117 5.80 -12.88 -1.75
#